data_AF-A0A0D0E9B7-F1
#
_entry.id   AF-A0A0D0E9B7-F1
#
_cell.length_a   1.000
_cell.length_b   1.000
_cell.length_c   1.000
_cell.angle_alpha   90.00
_cell.angle_beta   90.00
_cell.angle_gamma   90.00
#
_symmetry.space_group_name_H-M   'P 1'
#
loop_
_entity.id
_entity.type
_entity.pdbx_description
1 polymer ?
#
loop_
_entity_poly.entity_id
_entity_poly.type
_entity_poly.pdbx_seq_one_letter_code
_entity_poly.pdbx_strand_id
1 'polypeptide(L)'
;SDHLIFQNHSNNKQLLIAIQLSIFLNHIGHYGNTCSPEDIAQWAGVNVGMVINCMHCVMAAILNQHDQYIYISSSHSRDMR
;
A
#
# COMPACT_ATOMS: atom_id res chain seq x y z
N SER A 1 6.70 4.79 14.06
CA SER A 1 7.43 3.97 13.08
C SER A 1 7.57 2.51 13.47
N ASP A 2 6.91 2.04 14.54
CA ASP A 2 6.98 0.65 15.03
C ASP A 2 5.70 -0.14 14.78
N HIS A 3 4.96 0.19 13.72
CA HIS A 3 3.71 -0.51 13.43
C HIS A 3 4.03 -1.95 12.99
N LEU A 4 3.45 -2.93 13.69
CA LEU A 4 3.68 -4.37 13.47
C LEU A 4 3.49 -4.82 12.00
N ILE A 5 2.65 -4.12 11.23
CA ILE A 5 2.39 -4.39 9.81
C ILE A 5 3.66 -4.22 8.96
N PHE A 6 4.56 -3.35 9.38
CA PHE A 6 5.86 -3.13 8.76
C PHE A 6 6.98 -3.83 9.52
N GLN A 7 6.72 -4.91 10.25
CA GLN A 7 7.77 -5.74 10.83
C GLN A 7 7.81 -7.09 10.12
N ASN A 8 8.91 -7.38 9.44
CA ASN A 8 9.21 -8.72 8.98
C ASN A 8 9.98 -9.42 10.09
N HIS A 9 9.43 -10.49 10.67
CA HIS A 9 10.03 -11.27 11.78
C HIS A 9 11.28 -12.07 11.36
N SER A 10 12.05 -11.56 10.40
CA SER A 10 13.29 -12.15 9.91
C SER A 10 14.47 -11.25 10.24
N ASN A 11 15.67 -11.84 10.26
CA ASN A 11 16.93 -11.10 10.44
C ASN A 11 17.34 -10.29 9.19
N ASN A 12 16.47 -10.16 8.19
CA ASN A 12 16.78 -9.42 6.98
C ASN A 12 16.49 -7.93 7.16
N LYS A 13 17.29 -7.09 6.51
CA LYS A 13 17.04 -5.65 6.47
C LYS A 13 15.69 -5.40 5.80
N GLN A 14 14.79 -4.73 6.51
CA GLN A 14 13.50 -4.34 5.96
C GLN A 14 13.63 -3.06 5.14
N LEU A 15 12.85 -2.98 4.06
CA LEU A 15 12.74 -1.76 3.26
C LEU A 15 12.10 -0.65 4.10
N LEU A 16 12.67 0.56 4.04
CA LEU A 16 12.15 1.71 4.80
C LEU A 16 10.67 1.96 4.49
N ILE A 17 9.87 2.25 5.51
CA ILE A 17 8.42 2.49 5.38
C ILE A 17 8.12 3.60 4.35
N ALA A 18 8.95 4.65 4.31
CA ALA A 18 8.82 5.72 3.33
C ALA A 18 9.02 5.24 1.87
N ILE A 19 9.89 4.26 1.65
CA ILE A 19 10.10 3.67 0.33
C ILE A 19 8.91 2.76 -0.03
N GLN A 20 8.42 1.96 0.92
CA GLN A 20 7.22 1.14 0.71
C GLN A 20 6.01 2.00 0.34
N LEU A 21 5.82 3.13 1.04
CA LEU A 21 4.77 4.10 0.73
C LEU A 21 4.96 4.76 -0.63
N SER A 22 6.19 5.10 -1.01
CA SER A 22 6.48 5.68 -2.33
C SER A 22 6.17 4.70 -3.46
N ILE A 23 6.52 3.41 -3.29
CA ILE A 23 6.16 2.35 -4.24
C ILE A 23 4.64 2.23 -4.37
N PHE A 24 3.93 2.20 -3.25
CA PHE A 24 2.48 2.14 -3.24
C PHE A 24 1.86 3.33 -3.98
N LEU A 25 2.24 4.56 -3.63
CA LEU A 25 1.73 5.78 -4.25
C LEU A 25 2.07 5.88 -5.74
N ASN A 26 3.26 5.43 -6.15
CA ASN A 26 3.63 5.39 -7.56
C ASN A 26 2.77 4.39 -8.34
N HIS A 27 2.45 3.24 -7.74
CA HIS A 27 1.60 2.23 -8.36
C HIS A 27 0.14 2.69 -8.46
N ILE A 28 -0.43 3.27 -7.40
CA ILE A 28 -1.85 3.68 -7.37
C ILE A 28 -2.11 5.06 -7.99
N GLY A 29 -1.09 5.92 -8.08
CA GLY A 29 -1.21 7.30 -8.55
C GLY A 29 -1.21 7.42 -10.07
N HIS A 30 -0.71 6.41 -10.78
CA HIS A 30 -0.86 6.33 -12.24
C HIS A 30 -2.29 5.89 -12.59
N TYR A 31 -2.89 6.53 -13.59
CA TYR A 31 -4.32 6.40 -13.95
C TYR A 31 -4.70 4.94 -14.30
N GLY A 32 -5.14 4.20 -13.30
CA GLY A 32 -5.76 2.88 -13.44
C GLY A 32 -4.78 1.71 -13.33
N ASN A 33 -5.36 0.56 -13.00
CA ASN A 33 -4.84 -0.80 -12.82
C ASN A 33 -3.88 -1.36 -13.93
N THR A 34 -3.35 -0.51 -14.80
CA THR A 34 -2.60 -0.88 -16.02
C THR A 34 -1.10 -0.96 -15.78
N CYS A 35 -0.55 -0.34 -14.72
CA CYS A 35 0.88 -0.45 -14.43
C CYS A 35 1.17 -1.80 -13.79
N SER A 36 1.99 -2.60 -14.46
CA SER A 36 2.33 -3.94 -14.01
C SER A 36 3.26 -3.88 -12.80
N PRO A 37 3.18 -4.84 -11.86
CA PRO A 37 4.17 -4.97 -10.78
C PRO A 37 5.62 -5.03 -11.29
N GLU A 38 5.84 -5.55 -12.49
CA GLU A 38 7.13 -5.62 -13.19
C GLU A 38 7.68 -4.22 -13.54
N ASP A 39 6.84 -3.32 -14.07
CA ASP A 39 7.23 -1.95 -14.39
C ASP A 39 7.60 -1.17 -13.13
N ILE A 40 6.82 -1.36 -12.06
CA ILE A 40 7.09 -0.74 -10.76
C ILE A 40 8.37 -1.30 -10.14
N ALA A 41 8.61 -2.61 -10.27
CA ALA A 41 9.83 -3.26 -9.82
C ALA A 41 11.06 -2.70 -10.53
N GLN A 42 10.97 -2.49 -11.85
CA GLN A 42 12.01 -1.86 -12.66
C GLN A 42 12.26 -0.41 -12.23
N TRP A 43 11.19 0.37 -12.02
CA TRP A 43 11.29 1.76 -11.56
C TRP A 43 11.95 1.87 -10.18
N ALA A 44 11.55 1.01 -9.23
CA ALA A 44 12.03 1.05 -7.86
C ALA A 44 13.37 0.33 -7.65
N GLY A 45 13.87 -0.42 -8.64
CA GLY A 45 15.08 -1.24 -8.50
C GLY A 45 14.93 -2.37 -7.48
N VAL A 46 13.73 -2.95 -7.37
CA VAL A 46 13.41 -4.06 -6.45
C VAL A 46 12.87 -5.25 -7.21
N ASN A 47 12.70 -6.39 -6.55
CA ASN A 47 12.01 -7.53 -7.17
C ASN A 47 10.48 -7.35 -7.11
N VAL A 48 9.76 -8.03 -8.00
CA VAL A 48 8.28 -7.97 -8.08
C VAL A 48 7.61 -8.39 -6.76
N GLY A 49 8.16 -9.39 -6.06
CA GLY A 49 7.65 -9.82 -4.76
C GLY A 49 7.73 -8.72 -3.70
N MET A 50 8.75 -7.86 -3.75
CA MET A 50 8.91 -6.70 -2.88
C MET A 50 7.85 -5.65 -3.19
N VAL A 51 7.53 -5.41 -4.47
CA VAL A 51 6.43 -4.51 -4.86
C VAL A 51 5.12 -5.01 -4.25
N ILE A 52 4.78 -6.29 -4.47
CA ILE A 52 3.56 -6.91 -3.93
C ILE A 52 3.52 -6.80 -2.40
N ASN A 53 4.64 -7.06 -1.73
CA ASN A 53 4.72 -6.95 -0.27
C ASN A 53 4.51 -5.51 0.22
N CYS A 54 5.08 -4.51 -0.47
CA CYS A 54 4.83 -3.10 -0.16
C CYS A 54 3.35 -2.75 -0.32
N MET A 55 2.70 -3.25 -1.38
CA MET A 55 1.27 -3.05 -1.60
C MET A 55 0.44 -3.59 -0.45
N HIS A 56 0.68 -4.83 -0.03
CA HIS A 56 -0.02 -5.45 1.09
C HIS A 56 0.23 -4.72 2.42
N CYS A 57 1.48 -4.39 2.74
CA CYS A 57 1.82 -3.70 3.98
C CYS A 57 1.17 -2.32 4.07
N VAL A 58 1.24 -1.52 3.00
CA VAL A 58 0.66 -0.17 3.00
C VAL A 58 -0.86 -0.22 3.02
N MET A 59 -1.48 -1.10 2.23
CA MET A 59 -2.94 -1.26 2.24
C MET A 59 -3.46 -1.72 3.60
N ALA A 60 -2.78 -2.70 4.24
CA ALA A 60 -3.13 -3.16 5.58
C ALA A 60 -2.99 -2.03 6.62
N ALA A 61 -1.95 -1.20 6.51
CA ALA A 61 -1.78 -0.05 7.40
C ALA A 61 -2.90 1.00 7.21
N ILE A 62 -3.31 1.28 5.98
CA ILE A 62 -4.42 2.19 5.69
C ILE A 62 -5.74 1.63 6.26
N LEU A 63 -6.04 0.35 6.03
CA LEU A 63 -7.25 -0.30 6.54
C LEU A 63 -7.29 -0.36 8.07
N ASN A 64 -6.15 -0.58 8.72
CA ASN A 64 -6.06 -0.55 10.18
C ASN A 64 -6.48 0.82 10.76
N GLN A 65 -6.18 1.90 10.02
CA GLN A 65 -6.49 3.26 10.40
C GLN A 65 -7.86 3.75 9.85
N HIS A 66 -8.59 2.90 9.13
CA HIS A 66 -9.83 3.27 8.45
C HIS A 66 -10.85 3.88 9.41
N ASP A 67 -11.18 3.20 10.49
CA ASP A 67 -12.24 3.66 11.40
C ASP A 67 -11.88 4.94 12.16
N GLN A 68 -10.59 5.28 12.23
CA GLN A 68 -10.10 6.49 12.90
C GLN A 68 -10.03 7.70 11.97
N TYR A 69 -9.74 7.49 10.68
CA TYR A 69 -9.40 8.60 9.76
C TYR A 69 -10.20 8.61 8.45
N ILE A 70 -10.88 7.52 8.11
CA ILE A 70 -11.68 7.38 6.88
C ILE A 70 -13.16 7.35 7.26
N TYR A 71 -13.84 8.47 7.09
CA TYR A 71 -15.28 8.57 7.27
C TYR A 71 -15.97 8.67 5.92
N ILE A 72 -16.74 7.64 5.55
CA ILE A 72 -17.63 7.69 4.39
C ILE A 72 -18.97 8.25 4.87
N SER A 73 -19.29 9.49 4.47
CA SER A 73 -20.58 10.09 4.83
C SER A 73 -21.72 9.27 4.22
N SER A 74 -22.62 8.78 5.06
CA SER A 74 -23.77 7.94 4.70
C SER A 74 -24.83 8.62 3.82
N SER A 75 -24.57 9.85 3.34
CA SER A 75 -25.46 10.61 2.47
C SER A 75 -25.70 9.97 1.09
N HIS A 76 -24.94 8.94 0.70
CA HIS A 76 -25.14 8.18 -0.55
C HIS A 76 -25.77 6.79 -0.38
N SER A 77 -26.17 6.40 0.84
CA SER A 77 -26.83 5.10 1.07
C SER A 77 -28.31 5.07 0.64
N ARG A 78 -28.91 6.20 0.25
CA ARG A 78 -30.34 6.29 -0.09
C ARG A 78 -30.68 5.94 -1.55
N ASP A 79 -29.70 5.85 -2.44
CA ASP A 79 -29.92 5.59 -3.87
C ASP A 79 -29.62 4.14 -4.30
N MET A 80 -29.39 3.24 -3.34
CA MET A 80 -29.14 1.80 -3.58
C MET A 80 -30.26 0.93 -2.99
N ARG A 81 -31.52 1.24 -3.34
CA ARG A 81 -32.66 0.36 -3.11
C ARG A 81 -33.34 0.02 -4.42
#